data_AF-A0A6P1FPC6-F1
#
_entry.id   AF-A0A6P1FPC6-F1
#
_cell.length_a   1.000
_cell.length_b   1.000
_cell.length_c   1.000
_cell.angle_alpha   90.00
_cell.angle_beta   90.00
_cell.angle_gamma   90.00
#
_symmetry.space_group_name_H-M   'P 1'
#
loop_
_entity.id
_entity.type
_entity.pdbx_description
1 polymer ?
#
loop_
_entity_poly.entity_id
_entity_poly.type
_entity_poly.pdbx_seq_one_letter_code
_entity_poly.pdbx_strand_id
1 'polypeptide(L)'
;MPRALITGITGQDGLYLAELLLSKGYEVFGLVRGQNNPKYELVRRTVPEVTLLTGDLTDVSSLVRVLAAAQPDEVYNLGAISFVAYSWENASLTTDVTGKGVLNILEATRLYAGSDMSRVKFYQASSSEMFGKVQQVPQSEETLLWPRSPYGVAKVFGHYMTINYRESYGMHASSGILFNHESPRRGPEFVTRKISLAVARIKLGLQETLELGNLDAKRDWGFAGDYVDAMWRMLQQPEGDDYVVATGETHEIREYLDIAFNHVGIEDWTPYVTQNPAFMRPAEVDLLIGDPAKARDVLGWEPKVSFPELVAMMVENDLAEQSALIK
;
A
#
# COMPACT_ATOMS: atom_id res chain seq x y z
N MET A 1 9.95 -12.89 -22.24
CA MET A 1 9.22 -12.91 -20.97
C MET A 1 9.49 -11.57 -20.31
N PRO A 2 8.47 -10.76 -19.98
CA PRO A 2 8.71 -9.48 -19.32
C PRO A 2 9.25 -9.70 -17.90
N ARG A 3 10.13 -8.82 -17.43
CA ARG A 3 10.83 -8.91 -16.15
C ARG A 3 10.38 -7.76 -15.25
N ALA A 4 9.96 -8.06 -14.02
CA ALA A 4 9.52 -7.04 -13.07
C ALA A 4 10.39 -7.02 -11.81
N LEU A 5 10.77 -5.83 -11.35
CA LEU A 5 11.41 -5.62 -10.06
C LEU A 5 10.43 -4.93 -9.10
N ILE A 6 10.17 -5.55 -7.95
CA ILE A 6 9.29 -5.02 -6.91
C ILE A 6 10.13 -4.62 -5.69
N THR A 7 10.15 -3.33 -5.35
CA THR A 7 10.61 -2.91 -4.01
C THR A 7 9.47 -3.08 -3.01
N GLY A 8 9.78 -3.45 -1.76
CA GLY A 8 8.72 -3.72 -0.77
C GLY A 8 7.96 -5.03 -1.02
N ILE A 9 8.58 -6.02 -1.68
CA ILE A 9 8.02 -7.35 -1.97
C ILE A 9 7.47 -8.08 -0.72
N THR A 10 8.01 -7.77 0.46
CA THR A 10 7.60 -8.38 1.74
C THR A 10 6.35 -7.74 2.34
N GLY A 11 5.80 -6.70 1.71
CA GLY A 11 4.56 -6.03 2.11
C GLY A 11 3.31 -6.69 1.52
N GLN A 12 2.15 -6.20 1.95
CA GLN A 12 0.83 -6.63 1.45
C GLN A 12 0.79 -6.59 -0.09
N ASP A 13 0.98 -5.40 -0.65
CA ASP A 13 0.78 -5.17 -2.08
C ASP A 13 1.88 -5.85 -2.90
N GLY A 14 3.09 -5.92 -2.37
CA GLY A 14 4.20 -6.64 -3.00
C GLY A 14 3.89 -8.11 -3.25
N LEU A 15 3.30 -8.79 -2.27
CA LEU A 15 2.90 -10.19 -2.42
C LEU A 15 1.76 -10.37 -3.44
N TYR A 16 0.70 -9.56 -3.37
CA TYR A 16 -0.40 -9.63 -4.34
C TYR A 16 0.05 -9.28 -5.76
N LEU A 17 0.89 -8.26 -5.92
CA LEU A 17 1.42 -7.86 -7.22
C LEU A 17 2.33 -8.96 -7.79
N ALA A 18 3.16 -9.60 -6.96
CA ALA A 18 3.98 -10.71 -7.42
C ALA A 18 3.15 -11.88 -7.94
N GLU A 19 2.10 -12.29 -7.22
CA GLU A 19 1.15 -13.33 -7.68
C GLU A 19 0.50 -12.94 -9.01
N LEU A 20 0.03 -11.69 -9.12
CA LEU A 20 -0.57 -11.16 -10.34
C LEU A 20 0.41 -11.23 -11.52
N LEU A 21 1.64 -10.74 -11.36
CA LEU A 21 2.63 -10.69 -12.42
C LEU A 21 3.09 -12.10 -12.84
N LEU A 22 3.31 -13.01 -11.88
CA LEU A 22 3.59 -14.42 -12.16
C LEU A 22 2.47 -15.06 -12.97
N SER A 23 1.20 -14.80 -12.61
CA SER A 23 0.03 -15.31 -13.37
C SER A 23 -0.04 -14.77 -14.80
N LYS A 24 0.54 -13.60 -15.06
CA LYS A 24 0.67 -12.98 -16.40
C LYS A 24 1.94 -13.44 -17.14
N GLY A 25 2.71 -14.36 -16.57
CA GLY A 25 3.92 -14.90 -17.18
C GLY A 25 5.13 -13.97 -17.09
N TYR A 26 5.23 -13.12 -16.07
CA TYR A 26 6.44 -12.34 -15.80
C TYR A 26 7.49 -13.19 -15.07
N GLU A 27 8.76 -12.84 -15.28
CA GLU A 27 9.84 -13.19 -14.36
C GLU A 27 9.91 -12.11 -13.29
N VAL A 28 9.71 -12.47 -12.01
CA VAL A 28 9.56 -11.50 -10.93
C VAL A 28 10.76 -11.52 -9.99
N PHE A 29 11.30 -10.33 -9.73
CA PHE A 29 12.38 -10.06 -8.78
C PHE A 29 11.87 -9.21 -7.63
N GLY A 30 12.26 -9.57 -6.40
CA GLY A 30 11.85 -8.85 -5.19
C GLY A 30 13.03 -8.29 -4.41
N LEU A 31 13.00 -7.00 -4.09
CA LEU A 31 14.01 -6.38 -3.23
C LEU A 31 13.73 -6.68 -1.74
N VAL A 32 14.69 -7.31 -1.06
CA VAL A 32 14.63 -7.56 0.38
C VAL A 32 15.73 -6.80 1.11
N ARG A 33 15.34 -6.09 2.17
CA ARG A 33 16.24 -5.32 3.02
C ARG A 33 16.87 -6.19 4.11
N GLY A 34 18.19 -6.09 4.26
CA GLY A 34 18.96 -6.72 5.34
C GLY A 34 19.26 -8.21 5.12
N GLN A 35 20.26 -8.73 5.84
CA GLN A 35 20.71 -10.14 5.72
C GLN A 35 19.68 -11.13 6.29
N ASN A 36 19.07 -10.79 7.44
CA ASN A 36 18.14 -11.65 8.16
C ASN A 36 16.74 -11.01 8.21
N ASN A 37 16.16 -10.75 7.04
CA ASN A 37 14.80 -10.18 6.99
C ASN A 37 13.78 -11.21 7.54
N PRO A 38 12.99 -10.88 8.57
CA PRO A 38 12.06 -11.83 9.19
C PRO A 38 10.92 -12.27 8.25
N LYS A 39 10.64 -11.50 7.19
CA LYS A 39 9.62 -11.82 6.19
C LYS A 39 10.17 -12.58 4.98
N TYR A 40 11.45 -12.92 4.96
CA TYR A 40 12.06 -13.63 3.84
C TYR A 40 11.36 -14.97 3.57
N GLU A 41 11.14 -15.77 4.63
CA GLU A 41 10.50 -17.07 4.51
C GLU A 41 9.02 -16.96 4.11
N LEU A 42 8.34 -15.90 4.55
CA LEU A 42 6.96 -15.62 4.13
C LEU A 42 6.89 -15.46 2.60
N VAL A 43 7.81 -14.70 1.99
CA VAL A 43 7.83 -14.52 0.54
C VAL A 43 8.11 -15.84 -0.16
N ARG A 44 9.12 -16.61 0.29
CA ARG A 44 9.45 -17.93 -0.30
C ARG A 44 8.31 -18.93 -0.25
N ARG A 45 7.49 -18.91 0.81
CA ARG A 45 6.31 -19.78 0.91
C ARG A 45 5.15 -19.30 0.03
N THR A 46 4.97 -17.98 -0.10
CA THR A 46 3.79 -17.41 -0.76
C THR A 46 3.98 -17.31 -2.27
N VAL A 47 5.16 -16.91 -2.72
CA VAL A 47 5.54 -16.74 -4.13
C VAL A 47 6.93 -17.34 -4.38
N PRO A 48 7.07 -18.68 -4.30
CA PRO A 48 8.37 -19.37 -4.39
C PRO A 48 9.14 -19.11 -5.69
N GLU A 49 8.46 -18.72 -6.75
CA GLU A 49 9.01 -18.41 -8.07
C GLU A 49 9.72 -17.05 -8.12
N VAL A 50 9.50 -16.17 -7.13
CA VAL A 50 10.14 -14.85 -7.09
C VAL A 50 11.63 -14.99 -6.74
N THR A 51 12.48 -14.38 -7.56
CA THR A 51 13.91 -14.26 -7.26
C THR A 51 14.16 -13.09 -6.31
N LEU A 52 14.56 -13.39 -5.07
CA LEU A 52 14.84 -12.37 -4.06
C LEU A 52 16.27 -11.83 -4.18
N LEU A 53 16.40 -10.50 -4.23
CA LEU A 53 17.66 -9.76 -4.31
C LEU A 53 17.82 -8.84 -3.11
N THR A 54 19.01 -8.76 -2.54
CA THR A 54 19.28 -7.94 -1.35
C THR A 54 19.63 -6.51 -1.73
N GLY A 55 18.96 -5.53 -1.11
CA GLY A 55 19.32 -4.12 -1.20
C GLY A 55 18.43 -3.24 -0.33
N ASP A 56 18.66 -1.93 -0.37
CA ASP A 56 17.99 -0.95 0.49
C ASP A 56 17.68 0.32 -0.30
N LEU A 57 16.48 0.88 -0.13
CA LEU A 57 16.09 2.14 -0.78
C LEU A 57 16.98 3.33 -0.38
N THR A 58 17.69 3.22 0.74
CA THR A 58 18.65 4.24 1.20
C THR A 58 20.06 4.05 0.63
N ASP A 59 20.36 2.93 -0.04
CA ASP A 59 21.65 2.63 -0.67
C ASP A 59 21.52 2.52 -2.20
N VAL A 60 21.77 3.64 -2.89
CA VAL A 60 21.76 3.74 -4.36
C VAL A 60 22.65 2.69 -5.02
N SER A 61 23.81 2.37 -4.43
CA SER A 61 24.73 1.38 -5.00
C SER A 61 24.11 -0.01 -5.02
N SER A 62 23.32 -0.36 -3.99
CA SER A 62 22.58 -1.62 -3.95
C SER A 62 21.48 -1.65 -5.01
N LEU A 63 20.76 -0.55 -5.22
CA LEU A 63 19.69 -0.46 -6.21
C LEU A 63 20.23 -0.62 -7.62
N VAL A 64 21.38 -0.01 -7.94
CA VAL A 64 22.06 -0.19 -9.24
C VAL A 64 22.47 -1.64 -9.44
N ARG A 65 23.03 -2.32 -8.43
CA ARG A 65 23.37 -3.75 -8.50
C ARG A 65 22.14 -4.62 -8.73
N VAL A 66 21.04 -4.32 -8.03
CA VAL A 66 19.77 -5.06 -8.16
C VAL A 66 19.18 -4.87 -9.55
N LEU A 67 19.15 -3.65 -10.10
CA LEU A 67 18.68 -3.40 -11.46
C LEU A 67 19.55 -4.11 -12.51
N ALA A 68 20.87 -4.11 -12.33
CA ALA A 68 21.78 -4.82 -13.24
C ALA A 68 21.57 -6.34 -13.23
N ALA A 69 21.26 -6.92 -12.06
CA ALA A 69 20.98 -8.35 -11.92
C ALA A 69 19.56 -8.74 -12.41
N ALA A 70 18.56 -7.96 -12.02
CA ALA A 70 17.15 -8.21 -12.37
C ALA A 70 16.85 -7.88 -13.83
N GLN A 71 17.57 -6.94 -14.44
CA GLN A 71 17.32 -6.42 -15.78
C GLN A 71 15.81 -6.22 -16.09
N PRO A 72 15.09 -5.43 -15.28
CA PRO A 72 13.63 -5.35 -15.39
C PRO A 72 13.18 -4.52 -16.59
N ASP A 73 12.04 -4.90 -17.17
CA ASP A 73 11.23 -4.07 -18.07
C ASP A 73 10.28 -3.16 -17.28
N GLU A 74 9.88 -3.58 -16.07
CA GLU A 74 8.99 -2.84 -15.18
C GLU A 74 9.55 -2.78 -13.74
N VAL A 75 9.53 -1.60 -13.13
CA VAL A 75 9.91 -1.38 -11.74
C VAL A 75 8.71 -0.87 -10.95
N TYR A 76 8.34 -1.58 -9.88
CA TYR A 76 7.27 -1.20 -8.97
C TYR A 76 7.87 -0.80 -7.62
N ASN A 77 7.87 0.50 -7.33
CA ASN A 77 8.39 1.02 -6.07
C ASN A 77 7.31 1.04 -4.98
N LEU A 78 7.18 -0.07 -4.24
CA LEU A 78 6.22 -0.21 -3.14
C LEU A 78 6.88 -0.11 -1.75
N GLY A 79 8.21 -0.10 -1.68
CA GLY A 79 8.95 0.00 -0.43
C GLY A 79 8.77 1.36 0.24
N ALA A 80 8.39 1.35 1.52
CA ALA A 80 8.20 2.54 2.34
C ALA A 80 8.24 2.20 3.83
N ILE A 81 8.40 3.22 4.66
CA ILE A 81 7.85 3.21 6.02
C ILE A 81 6.41 3.72 5.90
N SER A 82 5.45 2.80 5.96
CA SER A 82 4.04 3.07 5.59
C SER A 82 3.10 3.31 6.76
N PHE A 83 3.52 3.05 8.00
CA PHE A 83 2.67 3.29 9.17
C PHE A 83 2.71 4.78 9.58
N VAL A 84 1.59 5.47 9.36
CA VAL A 84 1.48 6.93 9.57
C VAL A 84 1.86 7.35 10.98
N ALA A 85 1.43 6.63 12.03
CA ALA A 85 1.69 7.02 13.41
C ALA A 85 3.20 7.03 13.74
N TYR A 86 3.92 6.00 13.28
CA TYR A 86 5.37 5.90 13.45
C TYR A 86 6.13 7.04 12.76
N SER A 87 5.55 7.67 11.73
CA SER A 87 6.21 8.77 11.03
C SER A 87 6.40 10.02 11.89
N TRP A 88 5.56 10.27 12.91
CA TRP A 88 5.81 11.36 13.86
C TRP A 88 6.96 11.04 14.82
N GLU A 89 7.11 9.79 15.22
CA GLU A 89 8.21 9.34 16.09
C GLU A 89 9.55 9.33 15.36
N ASN A 90 9.54 8.96 14.08
CA ASN A 90 10.74 8.73 13.27
C ASN A 90 10.66 9.47 11.92
N ALA A 91 10.43 10.79 11.97
CA ALA A 91 10.22 11.63 10.79
C ALA A 91 11.41 11.62 9.82
N SER A 92 12.65 11.71 10.33
CA SER A 92 13.85 11.68 9.49
C SER A 92 13.97 10.36 8.73
N LEU A 93 13.87 9.23 9.43
CA LEU A 93 13.96 7.91 8.83
C LEU A 93 12.83 7.68 7.82
N THR A 94 11.61 8.12 8.14
CA THR A 94 10.48 8.06 7.21
C THR A 94 10.76 8.89 5.95
N THR A 95 11.36 10.07 6.08
CA THR A 95 11.72 10.93 4.95
C THR A 95 12.80 10.28 4.09
N ASP A 96 13.83 9.70 4.71
CA ASP A 96 14.94 9.04 4.01
C ASP A 96 14.47 7.82 3.20
N VAL A 97 13.57 7.00 3.76
CA VAL A 97 13.08 5.79 3.10
C VAL A 97 11.92 6.10 2.14
N THR A 98 10.86 6.76 2.62
CA THR A 98 9.60 6.93 1.88
C THR A 98 9.65 8.08 0.88
N GLY A 99 10.47 9.11 1.14
CA GLY A 99 10.66 10.25 0.24
C GLY A 99 11.92 10.10 -0.60
N LYS A 100 13.10 10.24 0.02
CA LYS A 100 14.39 10.18 -0.67
C LYS A 100 14.67 8.82 -1.32
N GLY A 101 14.15 7.73 -0.76
CA GLY A 101 14.21 6.41 -1.39
C GLY A 101 13.59 6.36 -2.79
N VAL A 102 12.55 7.16 -3.05
CA VAL A 102 11.93 7.30 -4.39
C VAL A 102 12.92 7.93 -5.37
N LEU A 103 13.57 9.04 -4.97
CA LEU A 103 14.64 9.66 -5.76
C LEU A 103 15.76 8.65 -6.04
N ASN A 104 16.18 7.88 -5.04
CA ASN A 104 17.27 6.92 -5.18
C ASN A 104 16.94 5.82 -6.22
N ILE A 105 15.74 5.25 -6.20
CA ILE A 105 15.35 4.22 -7.19
C ILE A 105 15.06 4.81 -8.56
N LEU A 106 14.50 6.02 -8.66
CA LEU A 106 14.31 6.74 -9.93
C LEU A 106 15.66 6.98 -10.60
N GLU A 107 16.63 7.51 -9.86
CA GLU A 107 17.97 7.79 -10.39
C GLU A 107 18.73 6.50 -10.74
N ALA A 108 18.65 5.46 -9.90
CA ALA A 108 19.23 4.16 -10.23
C ALA A 108 18.60 3.57 -11.50
N THR A 109 17.29 3.71 -11.68
CA THR A 109 16.56 3.27 -12.87
C THR A 109 17.01 4.06 -14.10
N ARG A 110 17.14 5.39 -13.99
CA ARG A 110 17.63 6.27 -15.06
C ARG A 110 19.06 5.90 -15.49
N LEU A 111 19.96 5.67 -14.52
CA LEU A 111 21.33 5.24 -14.79
C LEU A 111 21.39 3.86 -15.48
N TYR A 112 20.53 2.93 -15.07
CA TYR A 112 20.41 1.61 -15.71
C TYR A 112 19.84 1.69 -17.14
N ALA A 113 18.83 2.53 -17.34
CA ALA A 113 18.20 2.78 -18.63
C ALA A 113 19.16 3.49 -19.62
N GLY A 114 20.12 4.26 -19.09
CA GLY A 114 21.19 4.86 -19.88
C GLY A 114 20.67 5.95 -20.80
N SER A 115 20.75 5.73 -22.12
CA SER A 115 20.20 6.66 -23.12
C SER A 115 18.78 6.28 -23.58
N ASP A 116 18.29 5.10 -23.22
CA ASP A 116 16.98 4.60 -23.62
C ASP A 116 16.03 4.58 -22.42
N MET A 117 15.35 5.71 -22.18
CA MET A 117 14.39 5.86 -21.07
C MET A 117 13.12 5.01 -21.27
N SER A 118 12.87 4.49 -22.47
CA SER A 118 11.73 3.61 -22.74
C SER A 118 11.97 2.18 -22.29
N ARG A 119 13.23 1.83 -21.99
CA ARG A 119 13.66 0.49 -21.55
C ARG A 119 12.96 0.02 -20.27
N VAL A 120 12.65 0.95 -19.37
CA VAL A 120 12.06 0.61 -18.06
C VAL A 120 10.85 1.48 -17.81
N LYS A 121 9.71 0.83 -17.54
CA LYS A 121 8.51 1.49 -17.04
C LYS A 121 8.53 1.50 -15.51
N PHE A 122 8.19 2.63 -14.91
CA PHE A 122 8.32 2.85 -13.47
C PHE A 122 6.96 3.16 -12.85
N TYR A 123 6.60 2.44 -11.79
CA TYR A 123 5.43 2.72 -10.97
C TYR A 123 5.85 3.21 -9.60
N GLN A 124 5.31 4.37 -9.19
CA GLN A 124 5.42 4.88 -7.84
C GLN A 124 4.14 4.61 -7.05
N ALA A 125 4.27 3.92 -5.91
CA ALA A 125 3.20 3.84 -4.92
C ALA A 125 3.05 5.20 -4.21
N SER A 126 2.20 6.08 -4.73
CA SER A 126 1.72 7.26 -4.01
C SER A 126 0.56 6.88 -3.09
N SER A 127 -0.15 7.85 -2.51
CA SER A 127 -1.19 7.56 -1.52
C SER A 127 -2.20 8.70 -1.39
N SER A 128 -3.45 8.36 -1.07
CA SER A 128 -4.47 9.33 -0.64
C SER A 128 -4.08 10.16 0.58
N GLU A 129 -3.17 9.68 1.43
CA GLU A 129 -2.63 10.44 2.58
C GLU A 129 -1.87 11.73 2.16
N MET A 130 -1.55 11.88 0.87
CA MET A 130 -1.05 13.14 0.31
C MET A 130 -2.11 14.26 0.32
N PHE A 131 -3.40 13.91 0.19
CA PHE A 131 -4.49 14.89 0.26
C PHE A 131 -4.67 15.43 1.68
N GLY A 132 -4.42 14.59 2.69
CA GLY A 132 -4.42 14.97 4.10
C GLY A 132 -5.66 15.78 4.52
N LYS A 133 -5.50 17.08 4.79
CA LYS A 133 -6.67 17.96 5.00
C LYS A 133 -7.30 18.24 3.63
N VAL A 134 -8.30 17.44 3.27
CA VAL A 134 -8.92 17.48 1.95
C VAL A 134 -9.36 18.87 1.52
N GLN A 135 -9.04 19.22 0.28
CA GLN A 135 -9.36 20.54 -0.31
C GLN A 135 -10.57 20.45 -1.26
N GLN A 136 -10.90 19.25 -1.73
CA GLN A 136 -12.04 18.93 -2.59
C GLN A 136 -12.59 17.55 -2.19
N VAL A 137 -13.88 17.30 -2.43
CA VAL A 137 -14.56 16.04 -2.12
C VAL A 137 -15.53 15.69 -3.27
N PRO A 138 -15.41 14.50 -3.89
CA PRO A 138 -14.32 13.53 -3.74
C PRO A 138 -12.96 14.10 -4.21
N GLN A 139 -11.86 13.45 -3.84
CA GLN A 139 -10.51 13.85 -4.29
C GLN A 139 -10.16 13.13 -5.61
N SER A 140 -9.64 13.88 -6.58
CA SER A 140 -9.15 13.38 -7.88
C SER A 140 -7.67 13.71 -8.08
N GLU A 141 -7.11 13.41 -9.25
CA GLU A 141 -5.74 13.76 -9.64
C GLU A 141 -5.46 15.28 -9.62
N GLU A 142 -6.50 16.10 -9.76
CA GLU A 142 -6.39 17.57 -9.77
C GLU A 142 -6.49 18.19 -8.36
N THR A 143 -6.85 17.39 -7.34
CA THR A 143 -7.04 17.91 -5.99
C THR A 143 -5.73 18.34 -5.33
N LEU A 144 -5.72 19.53 -4.74
CA LEU A 144 -4.56 20.08 -4.03
C LEU A 144 -4.11 19.15 -2.89
N LEU A 145 -2.82 18.82 -2.87
CA LEU A 145 -2.20 18.01 -1.83
C LEU A 145 -1.95 18.84 -0.56
N TRP A 146 -2.46 18.38 0.58
CA TRP A 146 -2.30 19.06 1.89
C TRP A 146 -1.96 18.06 3.00
N PRO A 147 -0.75 17.47 2.98
CA PRO A 147 -0.39 16.35 3.85
C PRO A 147 -0.40 16.75 5.34
N ARG A 148 -0.79 15.80 6.20
CA ARG A 148 -0.96 16.02 7.66
C ARG A 148 0.03 15.26 8.54
N SER A 149 0.97 14.53 7.93
CA SER A 149 1.99 13.74 8.63
C SER A 149 3.34 13.78 7.91
N PRO A 150 4.46 13.46 8.59
CA PRO A 150 5.74 13.28 7.92
C PRO A 150 5.69 12.22 6.80
N TYR A 151 4.90 11.16 6.98
CA TYR A 151 4.60 10.18 5.92
C TYR A 151 3.93 10.83 4.70
N GLY A 152 2.85 11.61 4.91
CA GLY A 152 2.15 12.29 3.83
C GLY A 152 3.06 13.25 3.07
N VAL A 153 3.88 14.03 3.78
CA VAL A 153 4.87 14.94 3.17
C VAL A 153 5.90 14.16 2.33
N ALA A 154 6.42 13.04 2.86
CA ALA A 154 7.36 12.19 2.13
C ALA A 154 6.73 11.57 0.86
N LYS A 155 5.45 11.18 0.91
CA LYS A 155 4.71 10.69 -0.27
C LYS A 155 4.49 11.80 -1.31
N VAL A 156 4.19 13.03 -0.90
CA VAL A 156 4.11 14.19 -1.81
C VAL A 156 5.45 14.42 -2.52
N PHE A 157 6.57 14.33 -1.80
CA PHE A 157 7.90 14.39 -2.40
C PHE A 157 8.09 13.28 -3.45
N GLY A 158 7.79 12.02 -3.10
CA GLY A 158 7.93 10.89 -4.02
C GLY A 158 7.06 11.02 -5.27
N HIS A 159 5.82 11.49 -5.12
CA HIS A 159 4.88 11.74 -6.21
C HIS A 159 5.44 12.80 -7.18
N TYR A 160 5.78 14.00 -6.70
CA TYR A 160 6.30 15.05 -7.57
C TYR A 160 7.68 14.73 -8.13
N MET A 161 8.51 13.95 -7.43
CA MET A 161 9.78 13.48 -8.00
C MET A 161 9.55 12.55 -9.19
N THR A 162 8.54 11.69 -9.11
CA THR A 162 8.16 10.78 -10.20
C THR A 162 7.65 11.56 -11.42
N ILE A 163 6.76 12.54 -11.19
CA ILE A 163 6.28 13.46 -12.23
C ILE A 163 7.46 14.19 -12.88
N ASN A 164 8.37 14.73 -12.07
CA ASN A 164 9.50 15.48 -12.59
C ASN A 164 10.44 14.62 -13.44
N TYR A 165 10.66 13.34 -13.09
CA TYR A 165 11.48 12.42 -13.89
C TYR A 165 10.79 12.03 -15.21
N ARG A 166 9.46 11.85 -15.19
CA ARG A 166 8.66 11.68 -16.40
C ARG A 166 8.84 12.88 -17.34
N GLU A 167 8.64 14.09 -16.84
CA GLU A 167 8.65 15.32 -17.64
C GLU A 167 10.06 15.76 -18.07
N SER A 168 11.07 15.58 -17.21
CA SER A 168 12.43 16.09 -17.47
C SER A 168 13.27 15.13 -18.32
N TYR A 169 13.02 13.82 -18.20
CA TYR A 169 13.83 12.79 -18.86
C TYR A 169 13.04 11.95 -19.88
N GLY A 170 11.72 12.12 -19.96
CA GLY A 170 10.88 11.30 -20.85
C GLY A 170 10.74 9.85 -20.38
N MET A 171 10.87 9.59 -19.08
CA MET A 171 10.65 8.26 -18.51
C MET A 171 9.16 7.88 -18.56
N HIS A 172 8.87 6.62 -18.87
CA HIS A 172 7.52 6.08 -18.65
C HIS A 172 7.34 5.84 -17.15
N ALA A 173 6.88 6.86 -16.43
CA ALA A 173 6.72 6.80 -14.98
C ALA A 173 5.29 7.19 -14.57
N SER A 174 4.61 6.30 -13.85
CA SER A 174 3.23 6.48 -13.40
C SER A 174 3.17 6.59 -11.88
N SER A 175 2.27 7.45 -11.38
CA SER A 175 1.99 7.56 -9.95
C SER A 175 0.60 7.05 -9.63
N GLY A 176 0.53 5.93 -8.89
CA GLY A 176 -0.74 5.44 -8.37
C GLY A 176 -1.10 6.17 -7.09
N ILE A 177 -2.11 7.05 -7.13
CA ILE A 177 -2.66 7.76 -5.98
C ILE A 177 -3.72 6.84 -5.35
N LEU A 178 -3.25 5.76 -4.72
CA LEU A 178 -4.13 4.73 -4.17
C LEU A 178 -4.72 5.19 -2.83
N PHE A 179 -6.04 5.02 -2.71
CA PHE A 179 -6.78 5.12 -1.45
C PHE A 179 -6.51 3.92 -0.54
N ASN A 180 -7.11 3.88 0.65
CA ASN A 180 -6.83 2.81 1.58
C ASN A 180 -7.27 1.47 0.96
N HIS A 181 -6.40 0.47 1.06
CA HIS A 181 -6.68 -0.86 0.56
C HIS A 181 -6.11 -1.90 1.51
N GLU A 182 -6.94 -2.87 1.80
CA GLU A 182 -6.80 -3.77 2.92
C GLU A 182 -6.92 -5.20 2.43
N SER A 183 -6.53 -6.14 3.29
CA SER A 183 -6.60 -7.57 3.00
C SER A 183 -6.26 -8.39 4.24
N PRO A 184 -6.43 -9.72 4.19
CA PRO A 184 -5.83 -10.64 5.14
C PRO A 184 -4.29 -10.63 5.23
N ARG A 185 -3.59 -9.82 4.41
CA ARG A 185 -2.14 -9.63 4.46
C ARG A 185 -1.73 -8.26 5.03
N ARG A 186 -2.71 -7.44 5.42
CA ARG A 186 -2.47 -6.12 6.00
C ARG A 186 -1.67 -6.25 7.30
N GLY A 187 -0.78 -5.28 7.55
CA GLY A 187 -0.01 -5.24 8.80
C GLY A 187 -0.93 -5.06 10.02
N PRO A 188 -0.68 -5.76 11.14
CA PRO A 188 -1.52 -5.68 12.35
C PRO A 188 -1.54 -4.30 13.02
N GLU A 189 -0.60 -3.42 12.68
CA GLU A 189 -0.54 -2.04 13.16
C GLU A 189 -1.61 -1.12 12.53
N PHE A 190 -2.20 -1.51 11.40
CA PHE A 190 -3.25 -0.75 10.71
C PHE A 190 -4.63 -1.07 11.28
N VAL A 191 -5.51 -0.07 11.35
CA VAL A 191 -6.78 -0.14 12.10
C VAL A 191 -7.68 -1.30 11.69
N THR A 192 -7.82 -1.57 10.39
CA THR A 192 -8.67 -2.64 9.83
C THR A 192 -8.21 -4.02 10.29
N ARG A 193 -6.91 -4.30 10.18
CA ARG A 193 -6.33 -5.57 10.63
C ARG A 193 -6.27 -5.68 12.15
N LYS A 194 -6.03 -4.56 12.85
CA LYS A 194 -6.10 -4.50 14.31
C LYS A 194 -7.51 -4.91 14.79
N ILE A 195 -8.55 -4.41 14.11
CA ILE A 195 -9.94 -4.77 14.39
C ILE A 195 -10.20 -6.25 14.09
N SER A 196 -9.93 -6.73 12.88
CA SER A 196 -10.26 -8.12 12.50
C SER A 196 -9.54 -9.16 13.37
N LEU A 197 -8.26 -8.94 13.69
CA LEU A 197 -7.51 -9.79 14.61
C LEU A 197 -8.11 -9.77 16.03
N ALA A 198 -8.45 -8.59 16.54
CA ALA A 198 -9.04 -8.46 17.87
C ALA A 198 -10.43 -9.12 17.95
N VAL A 199 -11.27 -8.93 16.93
CA VAL A 199 -12.59 -9.57 16.81
C VAL A 199 -12.45 -11.09 16.83
N ALA A 200 -11.53 -11.64 16.04
CA ALA A 200 -11.24 -13.07 16.03
C ALA A 200 -10.80 -13.57 17.41
N ARG A 201 -9.88 -12.87 18.07
CA ARG A 201 -9.37 -13.22 19.40
C ARG A 201 -10.43 -13.10 20.48
N ILE A 202 -11.26 -12.06 20.46
CA ILE A 202 -12.40 -11.87 21.38
C ILE A 202 -13.40 -13.02 21.22
N LYS A 203 -13.76 -13.36 19.97
CA LYS A 203 -14.66 -14.48 19.69
C LYS A 203 -14.14 -15.82 20.26
N LEU A 204 -12.83 -16.01 20.24
CA LEU A 204 -12.16 -17.21 20.75
C LEU A 204 -11.80 -17.15 22.25
N GLY A 205 -12.15 -16.06 22.95
CA GLY A 205 -11.82 -15.88 24.37
C GLY A 205 -10.33 -15.65 24.66
N LEU A 206 -9.55 -15.25 23.65
CA LEU A 206 -8.11 -14.98 23.74
C LEU A 206 -7.77 -13.51 24.06
N GLN A 207 -8.77 -12.64 24.04
CA GLN A 207 -8.64 -11.20 24.27
C GLN A 207 -9.96 -10.67 24.84
N GLU A 208 -9.89 -9.77 25.81
CA GLU A 208 -11.09 -9.21 26.46
C GLU A 208 -11.55 -7.91 25.79
N THR A 209 -10.60 -7.02 25.46
CA THR A 209 -10.91 -5.67 24.94
C THR A 209 -10.00 -5.27 23.77
N LEU A 210 -10.45 -4.28 23.01
CA LEU A 210 -9.77 -3.66 21.87
C LEU A 210 -9.68 -2.14 22.11
N GLU A 211 -8.46 -1.62 22.19
CA GLU A 211 -8.25 -0.18 22.30
C GLU A 211 -8.08 0.47 20.91
N LEU A 212 -8.80 1.55 20.64
CA LEU A 212 -8.72 2.31 19.38
C LEU A 212 -8.57 3.82 19.63
N GLY A 213 -8.28 4.57 18.57
CA GLY A 213 -8.19 6.03 18.59
C GLY A 213 -9.53 6.68 18.21
N ASN A 214 -9.47 7.57 17.22
CA ASN A 214 -10.64 8.22 16.65
C ASN A 214 -11.52 7.20 15.92
N LEU A 215 -12.78 7.03 16.33
CA LEU A 215 -13.72 6.13 15.69
C LEU A 215 -14.55 6.81 14.57
N ASP A 216 -14.50 8.14 14.52
CA ASP A 216 -15.32 8.95 13.62
C ASP A 216 -14.57 9.28 12.31
N ALA A 217 -13.31 8.83 12.18
CA ALA A 217 -12.53 8.98 10.96
C ALA A 217 -13.14 8.16 9.81
N LYS A 218 -13.21 8.78 8.62
CA LYS A 218 -13.82 8.20 7.41
C LYS A 218 -12.77 7.87 6.38
N ARG A 219 -12.84 6.67 5.81
CA ARG A 219 -11.89 6.20 4.79
C ARG A 219 -12.62 5.44 3.69
N ASP A 220 -12.09 5.59 2.48
CA ASP A 220 -12.38 4.75 1.32
C ASP A 220 -11.45 3.54 1.35
N TRP A 221 -12.04 2.36 1.60
CA TRP A 221 -11.35 1.09 1.79
C TRP A 221 -11.70 0.10 0.68
N GLY A 222 -10.72 -0.21 -0.16
CA GLY A 222 -10.81 -1.28 -1.16
C GLY A 222 -9.99 -2.52 -0.83
N PHE A 223 -10.03 -3.51 -1.71
CA PHE A 223 -9.22 -4.73 -1.58
C PHE A 223 -7.86 -4.60 -2.29
N ALA A 224 -6.79 -4.93 -1.58
CA ALA A 224 -5.42 -4.82 -2.11
C ALA A 224 -5.18 -5.62 -3.41
N GLY A 225 -5.82 -6.79 -3.56
CA GLY A 225 -5.70 -7.60 -4.77
C GLY A 225 -6.33 -6.95 -6.01
N ASP A 226 -7.37 -6.12 -5.84
CA ASP A 226 -7.93 -5.33 -6.95
C ASP A 226 -6.99 -4.16 -7.31
N TYR A 227 -6.36 -3.56 -6.31
CA TYR A 227 -5.54 -2.35 -6.48
C TYR A 227 -4.22 -2.65 -7.20
N VAL A 228 -3.62 -3.82 -6.98
CA VAL A 228 -2.39 -4.21 -7.71
C VAL A 228 -2.63 -4.40 -9.21
N ASP A 229 -3.87 -4.72 -9.64
CA ASP A 229 -4.24 -4.77 -11.06
C ASP A 229 -4.23 -3.36 -11.68
N ALA A 230 -4.64 -2.33 -10.95
CA ALA A 230 -4.51 -0.94 -11.38
C ALA A 230 -3.03 -0.55 -11.58
N MET A 231 -2.16 -0.92 -10.64
CA MET A 231 -0.71 -0.64 -10.74
C MET A 231 -0.13 -1.20 -12.05
N TRP A 232 -0.46 -2.46 -12.36
CA TRP A 232 -0.01 -3.12 -13.59
C TRP A 232 -0.57 -2.42 -14.84
N ARG A 233 -1.88 -2.11 -14.86
CA ARG A 233 -2.55 -1.44 -15.99
C ARG A 233 -1.96 -0.08 -16.33
N MET A 234 -1.53 0.69 -15.33
CA MET A 234 -0.87 1.98 -15.56
C MET A 234 0.39 1.81 -16.42
N LEU A 235 1.20 0.79 -16.15
CA LEU A 235 2.40 0.52 -16.94
C LEU A 235 2.10 -0.09 -18.32
N GLN A 236 0.87 -0.53 -18.57
CA GLN A 236 0.47 -1.02 -19.89
C GLN A 236 0.02 0.11 -20.83
N GLN A 237 -0.18 1.32 -20.32
CA GLN A 237 -0.58 2.46 -21.15
C GLN A 237 0.56 2.92 -22.07
N PRO A 238 0.25 3.55 -23.22
CA PRO A 238 1.27 4.08 -24.13
C PRO A 238 2.21 5.08 -23.46
N GLU A 239 1.68 5.90 -22.55
CA GLU A 239 2.42 6.92 -21.80
C GLU A 239 2.18 6.75 -20.30
N GLY A 240 3.17 7.15 -19.49
CA GLY A 240 3.04 7.15 -18.03
C GLY A 240 2.21 8.35 -17.56
N ASP A 241 1.35 8.15 -16.57
CA ASP A 241 0.44 9.18 -16.05
C ASP A 241 0.05 8.85 -14.60
N ASP A 242 -0.68 9.75 -13.95
CA ASP A 242 -1.10 9.62 -12.56
C ASP A 242 -2.59 9.30 -12.46
N TYR A 243 -2.95 8.42 -11.54
CA TYR A 243 -4.31 7.90 -11.43
C TYR A 243 -4.74 7.72 -9.97
N VAL A 244 -5.91 8.24 -9.63
CA VAL A 244 -6.62 7.90 -8.40
C VAL A 244 -7.23 6.52 -8.54
N VAL A 245 -6.95 5.67 -7.55
CA VAL A 245 -7.50 4.30 -7.46
C VAL A 245 -8.19 4.18 -6.10
N ALA A 246 -9.51 4.04 -6.15
CA ALA A 246 -10.40 4.16 -5.01
C ALA A 246 -11.69 3.38 -5.26
N THR A 247 -12.48 3.12 -4.22
CA THR A 247 -13.82 2.54 -4.39
C THR A 247 -14.86 3.60 -4.74
N GLY A 248 -14.65 4.85 -4.33
CA GLY A 248 -15.64 5.92 -4.43
C GLY A 248 -16.67 5.89 -3.29
N GLU A 249 -16.47 5.02 -2.30
CA GLU A 249 -17.30 4.88 -1.10
C GLU A 249 -16.46 5.16 0.15
N THR A 250 -17.04 5.73 1.21
CA THR A 250 -16.31 6.04 2.44
C THR A 250 -17.11 5.60 3.65
N HIS A 251 -16.42 5.02 4.63
CA HIS A 251 -17.02 4.42 5.82
C HIS A 251 -16.33 4.90 7.09
N GLU A 252 -17.08 4.99 8.18
CA GLU A 252 -16.54 5.27 9.51
C GLU A 252 -15.90 4.02 10.11
N ILE A 253 -14.96 4.19 11.04
CA ILE A 253 -14.42 3.05 11.81
C ILE A 253 -15.52 2.36 12.63
N ARG A 254 -16.54 3.10 13.08
CA ARG A 254 -17.73 2.52 13.76
C ARG A 254 -18.46 1.51 12.88
N GLU A 255 -18.69 1.86 11.63
CA GLU A 255 -19.35 0.97 10.66
C GLU A 255 -18.51 -0.29 10.39
N TYR A 256 -17.18 -0.14 10.32
CA TYR A 256 -16.28 -1.28 10.25
C TYR A 256 -16.44 -2.21 11.46
N LEU A 257 -16.49 -1.65 12.68
CA LEU A 257 -16.70 -2.41 13.91
C LEU A 257 -18.04 -3.14 13.90
N ASP A 258 -19.13 -2.46 13.50
CA ASP A 258 -20.46 -3.04 13.38
C ASP A 258 -20.42 -4.29 12.47
N ILE A 259 -19.87 -4.17 11.26
CA ILE A 259 -19.80 -5.29 10.32
C ILE A 259 -18.91 -6.42 10.87
N ALA A 260 -17.73 -6.10 11.41
CA ALA A 260 -16.77 -7.08 11.88
C ALA A 260 -17.29 -7.90 13.08
N PHE A 261 -17.88 -7.24 14.09
CA PHE A 261 -18.42 -7.92 15.27
C PHE A 261 -19.70 -8.70 14.94
N ASN A 262 -20.59 -8.13 14.12
CA ASN A 262 -21.79 -8.85 13.66
C ASN A 262 -21.44 -10.14 12.91
N HIS A 263 -20.35 -10.13 12.12
CA HIS A 263 -19.88 -11.32 11.41
C HIS A 263 -19.53 -12.50 12.35
N VAL A 264 -19.14 -12.23 13.60
CA VAL A 264 -18.89 -13.26 14.62
C VAL A 264 -20.05 -13.46 15.60
N GLY A 265 -21.21 -12.88 15.32
CA GLY A 265 -22.42 -12.98 16.15
C GLY A 265 -22.35 -12.19 17.45
N ILE A 266 -21.65 -11.06 17.46
CA ILE A 266 -21.64 -10.10 18.58
C ILE A 266 -22.32 -8.82 18.08
N GLU A 267 -23.55 -8.55 18.53
CA GLU A 267 -24.34 -7.40 18.05
C GLU A 267 -23.90 -6.07 18.66
N ASP A 268 -23.48 -6.07 19.93
CA ASP A 268 -23.02 -4.89 20.64
C ASP A 268 -21.51 -5.01 20.94
N TRP A 269 -20.70 -4.27 20.18
CA TRP A 269 -19.26 -4.22 20.38
C TRP A 269 -18.84 -3.26 21.51
N THR A 270 -19.75 -2.42 22.03
CA THR A 270 -19.45 -1.37 23.01
C THR A 270 -18.70 -1.86 24.25
N PRO A 271 -19.02 -3.04 24.83
CA PRO A 271 -18.30 -3.56 26.00
C PRO A 271 -16.85 -3.96 25.71
N TYR A 272 -16.52 -4.21 24.45
CA TYR A 272 -15.21 -4.72 24.03
C TYR A 272 -14.28 -3.62 23.54
N VAL A 273 -14.80 -2.45 23.12
CA VAL A 273 -13.98 -1.41 22.50
C VAL A 273 -13.87 -0.20 23.42
N THR A 274 -12.64 0.23 23.65
CA THR A 274 -12.34 1.45 24.41
C THR A 274 -11.54 2.43 23.56
N GLN A 275 -11.76 3.73 23.76
CA GLN A 275 -10.92 4.75 23.13
C GLN A 275 -9.72 5.06 24.04
N ASN A 276 -8.52 4.98 23.47
CA ASN A 276 -7.28 5.33 24.14
C ASN A 276 -6.64 6.56 23.43
N PRO A 277 -6.44 7.69 24.15
CA PRO A 277 -5.82 8.90 23.60
C PRO A 277 -4.44 8.67 22.96
N ALA A 278 -3.71 7.62 23.38
CA ALA A 278 -2.41 7.28 22.80
C ALA A 278 -2.48 6.89 21.30
N PHE A 279 -3.65 6.51 20.79
CA PHE A 279 -3.87 6.22 19.36
C PHE A 279 -4.38 7.43 18.57
N MET A 280 -4.56 8.60 19.21
CA MET A 280 -4.94 9.83 18.53
C MET A 280 -3.73 10.44 17.82
N ARG A 281 -3.94 10.92 16.59
CA ARG A 281 -2.88 11.52 15.79
C ARG A 281 -2.71 13.01 16.12
N PRO A 282 -1.47 13.56 16.12
CA PRO A 282 -1.24 15.01 16.32
C PRO A 282 -1.99 15.89 15.31
N ALA A 283 -2.14 15.40 14.08
CA ALA A 283 -2.88 16.03 13.01
C ALA A 283 -3.66 14.93 12.27
N GLU A 284 -4.95 14.81 12.57
CA GLU A 284 -5.82 13.82 11.96
C GLU A 284 -6.16 14.17 10.49
N VAL A 285 -6.49 13.12 9.75
CA VAL A 285 -7.15 13.15 8.45
C VAL A 285 -8.58 12.68 8.67
N ASP A 286 -9.55 13.58 8.59
CA ASP A 286 -10.93 13.28 9.01
C ASP A 286 -11.68 12.44 7.95
N LEU A 287 -11.45 12.73 6.67
CA LEU A 287 -12.17 12.15 5.54
C LEU A 287 -11.22 11.89 4.38
N LEU A 288 -11.33 10.71 3.76
CA LEU A 288 -10.79 10.41 2.45
C LEU A 288 -11.84 9.64 1.64
N ILE A 289 -12.09 10.12 0.41
CA ILE A 289 -12.97 9.50 -0.59
C ILE A 289 -12.49 9.87 -1.99
N GLY A 290 -12.14 8.85 -2.79
CA GLY A 290 -11.53 9.07 -4.10
C GLY A 290 -12.55 9.16 -5.22
N ASP A 291 -12.20 9.89 -6.28
CA ASP A 291 -12.89 9.82 -7.58
C ASP A 291 -12.04 8.97 -8.55
N PRO A 292 -12.38 7.69 -8.77
CA PRO A 292 -11.63 6.82 -9.66
C PRO A 292 -12.04 6.96 -11.14
N ALA A 293 -12.72 8.04 -11.54
CA ALA A 293 -13.24 8.21 -12.90
C ALA A 293 -12.16 8.03 -13.97
N LYS A 294 -10.98 8.64 -13.80
CA LYS A 294 -9.87 8.49 -14.76
C LYS A 294 -9.37 7.04 -14.83
N ALA A 295 -9.23 6.35 -13.70
CA ALA A 295 -8.81 4.95 -13.68
C ALA A 295 -9.84 4.04 -14.39
N ARG A 296 -11.13 4.28 -14.19
CA ARG A 296 -12.19 3.57 -14.92
C ARG A 296 -12.13 3.84 -16.41
N ASP A 297 -12.11 5.11 -16.80
CA ASP A 297 -12.29 5.51 -18.20
C ASP A 297 -11.03 5.22 -19.05
N VAL A 298 -9.82 5.32 -18.46
CA VAL A 298 -8.55 5.11 -19.17
C VAL A 298 -8.00 3.69 -18.97
N LEU A 299 -8.02 3.15 -17.75
CA LEU A 299 -7.43 1.83 -17.46
C LEU A 299 -8.45 0.69 -17.60
N GLY A 300 -9.75 1.00 -17.70
CA GLY A 300 -10.81 0.01 -17.59
C GLY A 300 -10.79 -0.70 -16.24
N TRP A 301 -10.38 0.00 -15.18
CA TRP A 301 -10.26 -0.54 -13.83
C TRP A 301 -11.47 -0.14 -12.98
N GLU A 302 -12.02 -1.09 -12.25
CA GLU A 302 -13.08 -0.89 -11.25
C GLU A 302 -12.82 -1.81 -10.06
N PRO A 303 -13.16 -1.39 -8.82
CA PRO A 303 -13.10 -2.26 -7.65
C PRO A 303 -14.08 -3.42 -7.80
N LYS A 304 -13.71 -4.62 -7.32
CA LYS A 304 -14.55 -5.82 -7.40
C LYS A 304 -15.08 -6.27 -6.06
N VAL A 305 -14.29 -6.09 -5.00
CA VAL A 305 -14.67 -6.45 -3.63
C VAL A 305 -15.36 -5.27 -2.96
N SER A 306 -16.59 -5.47 -2.49
CA SER A 306 -17.33 -4.46 -1.72
C SER A 306 -16.79 -4.32 -0.28
N PHE A 307 -17.13 -3.21 0.38
CA PHE A 307 -16.71 -2.97 1.77
C PHE A 307 -17.15 -4.08 2.74
N PRO A 308 -18.41 -4.56 2.76
CA PRO A 308 -18.80 -5.67 3.64
C PRO A 308 -18.07 -6.98 3.35
N GLU A 309 -17.83 -7.31 2.07
CA GLU A 309 -17.07 -8.50 1.67
C GLU A 309 -15.61 -8.41 2.13
N LEU A 310 -14.98 -7.23 2.02
CA LEU A 310 -13.63 -6.98 2.51
C LEU A 310 -13.53 -7.22 4.03
N VAL A 311 -14.46 -6.66 4.81
CA VAL A 311 -14.49 -6.84 6.27
C VAL A 311 -14.65 -8.32 6.63
N ALA A 312 -15.62 -9.01 6.01
CA ALA A 312 -15.87 -10.43 6.22
C ALA A 312 -14.62 -11.27 5.89
N MET A 313 -14.01 -11.05 4.71
CA MET A 313 -12.79 -11.75 4.28
C MET A 313 -11.66 -11.63 5.31
N MET A 314 -11.46 -10.44 5.87
CA MET A 314 -10.42 -10.22 6.88
C MET A 314 -10.73 -10.93 8.20
N VAL A 315 -11.97 -10.84 8.69
CA VAL A 315 -12.41 -11.51 9.92
C VAL A 315 -12.34 -13.02 9.80
N GLU A 316 -12.81 -13.59 8.70
CA GLU A 316 -12.78 -15.04 8.44
C GLU A 316 -11.35 -15.58 8.43
N ASN A 317 -10.44 -14.89 7.76
CA ASN A 317 -9.03 -15.29 7.75
C ASN A 317 -8.42 -15.24 9.15
N ASP A 318 -8.64 -14.14 9.88
CA ASP A 318 -8.06 -13.98 11.22
C ASP A 318 -8.65 -14.99 12.21
N LEU A 319 -9.93 -15.34 12.10
CA LEU A 319 -10.53 -16.44 12.85
C LEU A 319 -9.85 -17.78 12.55
N ALA A 320 -9.62 -18.09 11.28
CA ALA A 320 -8.97 -19.33 10.88
C ALA A 320 -7.52 -19.40 11.42
N GLU A 321 -6.76 -18.31 11.28
CA GLU A 321 -5.39 -18.21 11.81
C GLU A 321 -5.34 -18.37 13.33
N GLN A 322 -6.16 -17.62 14.08
CA GLN A 322 -6.16 -17.69 15.53
C GLN A 322 -6.69 -19.05 16.04
N SER A 323 -7.66 -19.66 15.35
CA SER A 323 -8.15 -20.99 15.69
C SER A 323 -7.09 -22.07 15.49
N ALA A 324 -6.23 -21.94 14.46
CA ALA A 324 -5.15 -22.87 14.22
C ALA A 324 -4.05 -22.81 15.29
N LEU A 325 -3.89 -21.68 15.99
CA LEU A 325 -2.93 -21.51 17.08
C LEU A 325 -3.39 -22.12 18.42
N ILE A 326 -4.69 -22.39 18.58
CA ILE A 326 -5.26 -23.00 19.80
C ILE A 326 -5.22 -24.54 19.74
N LYS A 327 -5.12 -25.12 18.54
CA LYS A 327 -5.07 -26.57 18.31
C LYS A 327 -3.67 -27.13 18.56
#